data_AF-A0A317Z9H3-F1
#
_entry.id   AF-A0A317Z9H3-F1
#
_cell.length_a   1.000
_cell.length_b   1.000
_cell.length_c   1.000
_cell.angle_alpha   90.00
_cell.angle_beta   90.00
_cell.angle_gamma   90.00
#
_symmetry.space_group_name_H-M   'P 1'
#
loop_
_entity.id
_entity.type
_entity.pdbx_description
1 polymer ?
#
loop_
_entity_poly.entity_id
_entity_poly.type
_entity_poly.pdbx_seq_one_letter_code
_entity_poly.pdbx_strand_id
1 'polypeptide(L)'
;MKENNLNRSTSNSSEKTLKRRKKRKIRKLPFVILALILIILVSVVYAVSSYKNGLEVAKDKHQAPKIHKFNGASKNDGKATVLILGADREDGGVSRTDSIMVAQYDYIKKDMKIVSVMRDIYADIPGYNSY
;
A
#
# COMPACT_ATOMS: atom_id res chain seq x y z
N MET A 1 18.35 -105.85 7.81
CA MET A 1 17.16 -105.75 8.68
C MET A 1 17.14 -104.32 9.21
N LYS A 2 16.14 -103.53 8.80
CA LYS A 2 16.16 -102.05 8.90
C LYS A 2 15.86 -101.58 10.31
N GLU A 3 16.74 -100.74 10.85
CA GLU A 3 16.53 -99.94 12.04
C GLU A 3 15.51 -98.82 11.78
N ASN A 4 14.69 -98.47 12.79
CA ASN A 4 14.11 -97.14 12.90
C ASN A 4 13.62 -96.83 14.32
N ASN A 5 14.52 -96.19 15.07
CA ASN A 5 14.37 -95.02 15.94
C ASN A 5 13.01 -94.69 16.58
N LEU A 6 12.97 -94.82 17.91
CA LEU A 6 12.09 -94.11 18.83
C LEU A 6 12.73 -92.80 19.32
N ASN A 7 11.87 -91.81 19.60
CA ASN A 7 12.06 -90.62 20.46
C ASN A 7 12.87 -89.45 19.82
N ARG A 8 12.59 -88.16 20.07
CA ARG A 8 12.04 -87.47 21.25
C ARG A 8 11.71 -86.00 20.91
N SER A 9 10.82 -85.41 21.72
CA SER A 9 10.86 -84.03 22.26
C SER A 9 10.45 -82.78 21.44
N THR A 10 9.35 -82.19 21.92
CA THR A 10 9.16 -80.81 22.42
C THR A 10 9.36 -79.57 21.54
N SER A 11 8.28 -78.77 21.56
CA SER A 11 8.19 -77.30 21.58
C SER A 11 8.92 -76.50 20.50
N ASN A 12 8.17 -75.73 19.72
CA ASN A 12 8.62 -74.38 19.35
C ASN A 12 7.43 -73.45 19.08
N SER A 13 7.31 -72.46 19.98
CA SER A 13 6.68 -71.17 19.72
C SER A 13 7.41 -70.50 18.55
N SER A 14 6.69 -69.95 17.58
CA SER A 14 7.30 -69.04 16.61
C SER A 14 6.31 -67.95 16.18
N GLU A 15 6.50 -66.81 16.85
CA GLU A 15 6.49 -65.44 16.34
C GLU A 15 5.59 -65.09 15.14
N LYS A 16 4.57 -64.28 15.44
CA LYS A 16 3.88 -63.43 14.48
C LYS A 16 4.86 -62.35 13.99
N THR A 17 5.45 -62.56 12.82
CA THR A 17 6.32 -61.55 12.18
C THR A 17 5.49 -60.35 11.68
N LEU A 18 5.80 -59.18 12.24
CA LEU A 18 5.24 -57.89 11.82
C LEU A 18 5.70 -57.57 10.39
N LYS A 19 4.76 -57.47 9.44
CA LYS A 19 5.05 -57.00 8.07
C LYS A 19 5.53 -55.54 8.09
N ARG A 20 6.85 -55.36 7.95
CA ARG A 20 7.54 -54.07 7.79
C ARG A 20 7.07 -53.38 6.50
N ARG A 21 6.24 -52.35 6.62
CA ARG A 21 5.87 -51.48 5.48
C ARG A 21 7.13 -50.82 4.90
N LYS A 22 7.40 -51.06 3.61
CA LYS A 22 8.47 -50.41 2.84
C LYS A 22 8.30 -48.89 2.93
N LYS A 23 9.26 -48.19 3.55
CA LYS A 23 9.36 -46.73 3.49
C LYS A 23 9.60 -46.33 2.03
N ARG A 24 8.57 -45.80 1.36
CA ARG A 24 8.74 -45.20 0.03
C ARG A 24 9.61 -43.95 0.19
N LYS A 25 10.76 -43.94 -0.49
CA LYS A 25 11.75 -42.88 -0.50
C LYS A 25 11.13 -41.57 -1.01
N ILE A 26 10.88 -40.62 -0.10
CA ILE A 26 10.47 -39.21 -0.35
C ILE A 26 11.61 -38.35 -0.91
N ARG A 27 12.43 -38.89 -1.81
CA ARG A 27 13.67 -38.26 -2.34
C ARG A 27 13.46 -36.95 -3.12
N LYS A 28 12.20 -36.55 -3.38
CA LYS A 28 11.84 -35.36 -4.16
C LYS A 28 11.26 -34.22 -3.32
N LEU A 29 10.96 -34.45 -2.03
CA LEU A 29 10.44 -33.43 -1.11
C LEU A 29 11.31 -32.17 -0.99
N PRO A 30 12.67 -32.26 -0.91
CA PRO A 30 13.49 -31.05 -0.82
C PRO A 30 13.43 -30.21 -2.10
N PHE A 31 13.21 -30.82 -3.27
CA PHE A 31 13.04 -30.09 -4.53
C PHE A 31 11.72 -29.31 -4.57
N VAL A 32 10.64 -29.85 -4.00
CA VAL A 32 9.34 -29.16 -3.92
C VAL A 32 9.40 -27.97 -2.96
N ILE A 33 10.05 -28.16 -1.80
CA ILE A 33 10.26 -27.08 -0.83
C ILE A 33 11.14 -25.97 -1.42
N LEU A 34 12.21 -26.34 -2.12
CA LEU A 34 13.09 -25.38 -2.81
C LEU A 34 12.32 -24.56 -3.87
N ALA A 35 11.46 -25.21 -4.66
CA ALA A 35 10.63 -24.53 -5.65
C ALA A 35 9.63 -23.55 -4.99
N LEU A 36 9.02 -23.93 -3.87
CA LEU A 36 8.13 -23.06 -3.10
C LEU A 36 8.84 -21.81 -2.56
N ILE A 37 10.04 -21.98 -2.01
CA ILE A 37 10.88 -20.87 -1.53
C ILE A 37 11.22 -19.92 -2.68
N LEU A 38 11.52 -20.47 -3.87
CA LEU A 38 11.88 -19.68 -5.04
C LEU A 38 10.68 -18.86 -5.56
N ILE A 39 9.47 -19.41 -5.54
CA ILE A 39 8.23 -18.68 -5.88
C ILE A 39 7.96 -17.54 -4.89
N ILE A 40 8.15 -17.79 -3.59
CA ILE A 40 7.99 -16.76 -2.55
C ILE A 40 9.01 -15.64 -2.77
N LEU A 41 10.27 -15.99 -3.07
CA LEU A 41 11.33 -15.01 -3.32
C LEU A 41 11.00 -14.10 -4.51
N VAL A 42 10.53 -14.67 -5.62
CA VAL A 42 10.12 -13.90 -6.81
C VAL A 42 8.95 -12.98 -6.48
N SER A 43 7.97 -13.46 -5.73
CA SER A 43 6.80 -12.66 -5.31
C SER A 43 7.21 -11.45 -4.46
N VAL A 44 8.14 -11.63 -3.51
CA VAL A 44 8.65 -10.54 -2.66
C VAL A 44 9.41 -9.52 -3.49
N VAL A 45 10.29 -9.96 -4.40
CA VAL A 45 11.04 -9.07 -5.29
C VAL A 45 10.08 -8.26 -6.18
N TYR A 46 9.05 -8.91 -6.72
CA TYR A 46 8.04 -8.24 -7.54
C TYR A 46 7.24 -7.19 -6.76
N ALA A 47 6.84 -7.51 -5.52
CA ALA A 47 6.11 -6.59 -4.65
C ALA A 47 6.93 -5.36 -4.30
N VAL A 48 8.21 -5.54 -3.93
CA VAL A 48 9.12 -4.43 -3.62
C VAL A 48 9.38 -3.57 -4.85
N SER A 49 9.62 -4.17 -6.01
CA SER A 49 9.81 -3.44 -7.27
C SER A 49 8.57 -2.63 -7.64
N SER A 50 7.39 -3.24 -7.58
CA SER A 50 6.11 -2.56 -7.86
C SER A 50 5.84 -1.41 -6.91
N TYR A 51 6.14 -1.56 -5.61
CA TYR A 51 6.00 -0.47 -4.64
C TYR A 51 6.94 0.69 -4.94
N LYS A 52 8.20 0.42 -5.28
CA LYS A 52 9.19 1.45 -5.61
C LYS A 52 8.81 2.18 -6.91
N ASN A 53 8.40 1.44 -7.94
CA ASN A 53 7.95 2.02 -9.21
C ASN A 53 6.68 2.86 -9.02
N GLY A 54 5.72 2.38 -8.21
CA GLY A 54 4.52 3.14 -7.88
C GLY A 54 4.83 4.43 -7.12
N LEU A 55 5.78 4.39 -6.19
CA LEU A 55 6.24 5.57 -5.45
C LEU A 55 6.99 6.56 -6.35
N GLU A 56 7.79 6.06 -7.29
CA GLU A 56 8.53 6.89 -8.25
C GLU A 56 7.59 7.57 -9.23
N VAL A 57 6.59 6.86 -9.77
CA VAL A 57 5.53 7.45 -10.61
C VAL A 57 4.70 8.47 -9.83
N ALA A 58 4.40 8.21 -8.55
CA ALA A 58 3.71 9.18 -7.70
C ALA A 58 4.54 10.45 -7.47
N LYS A 59 5.86 10.32 -7.31
CA LYS A 59 6.78 11.47 -7.17
C LYS A 59 6.93 12.26 -8.47
N ASP A 60 7.02 11.58 -9.60
CA ASP A 60 7.30 12.20 -10.90
C ASP A 60 6.04 12.83 -11.53
N LYS A 61 4.85 12.27 -11.26
CA LYS A 61 3.57 12.83 -11.71
C LYS A 61 2.97 13.87 -10.77
N HIS A 62 3.54 14.06 -9.59
CA HIS A 62 3.19 15.19 -8.74
C HIS A 62 4.09 16.35 -9.11
N GLN A 63 3.65 17.13 -10.11
CA GLN A 63 4.01 18.54 -10.15
C GLN A 63 3.54 19.14 -8.83
N ALA A 64 4.40 19.12 -7.81
CA ALA A 64 4.10 19.73 -6.53
C ALA A 64 3.63 21.16 -6.85
N PRO A 65 2.46 21.58 -6.33
CA PRO A 65 1.91 22.89 -6.66
C PRO A 65 3.02 23.92 -6.42
N LYS A 66 3.31 24.74 -7.43
CA LYS A 66 4.36 25.75 -7.33
C LYS A 66 4.07 26.59 -6.09
N ILE A 67 4.86 26.40 -5.04
CA ILE A 67 4.68 27.14 -3.80
C ILE A 67 5.19 28.55 -4.05
N HIS A 68 4.29 29.43 -4.44
CA HIS A 68 4.55 30.86 -4.49
C HIS A 68 4.68 31.37 -3.05
N LYS A 69 5.83 31.98 -2.72
CA LYS A 69 6.00 32.65 -1.43
C LYS A 69 5.05 33.83 -1.36
N PHE A 70 3.97 33.68 -0.60
CA PHE A 70 3.00 34.73 -0.36
C PHE A 70 3.47 35.61 0.80
N ASN A 71 3.92 36.84 0.50
CA ASN A 71 4.27 37.85 1.49
C ASN A 71 3.05 38.76 1.77
N GLY A 72 2.00 38.17 2.34
CA GLY A 72 0.81 38.94 2.72
C GLY A 72 1.11 39.97 3.81
N ALA A 73 0.36 41.07 3.83
CA ALA A 73 0.41 42.03 4.93
C ALA A 73 -0.08 41.35 6.22
N SER A 74 0.84 41.08 7.15
CA SER A 74 0.49 40.56 8.46
C SER A 74 -0.13 41.68 9.28
N LYS A 75 -1.44 41.60 9.50
CA LYS A 75 -2.11 42.42 10.51
C LYS A 75 -1.97 41.68 11.84
N ASN A 76 -1.34 42.30 12.85
CA ASN A 76 -1.17 41.71 14.18
C ASN A 76 -2.48 41.77 14.99
N ASP A 77 -3.59 41.37 14.38
CA ASP A 77 -4.94 41.45 14.94
C ASP A 77 -5.41 40.13 15.56
N GLY A 78 -4.50 39.16 15.69
CA GLY A 78 -4.76 37.85 16.29
C GLY A 78 -5.68 36.98 15.44
N LYS A 79 -5.77 37.20 14.14
CA LYS A 79 -6.58 36.40 13.21
C LYS A 79 -5.70 35.78 12.12
N ALA A 80 -5.95 34.53 11.79
CA ALA A 80 -5.41 33.88 10.58
C ALA A 80 -6.49 33.83 9.51
N THR A 81 -6.17 34.28 8.30
CA THR A 81 -7.05 34.17 7.13
C THR A 81 -6.39 33.27 6.09
N VAL A 82 -7.12 32.27 5.61
CA VAL A 82 -6.68 31.28 4.64
C VAL A 82 -7.61 31.31 3.45
N LEU A 83 -7.05 31.48 2.25
CA LEU A 83 -7.76 31.29 0.99
C LEU A 83 -7.68 29.82 0.58
N ILE A 84 -8.83 29.23 0.31
CA ILE A 84 -8.99 27.83 -0.09
C ILE A 84 -9.54 27.83 -1.52
N LEU A 85 -8.82 27.19 -2.42
CA LEU A 85 -9.18 27.08 -3.83
C LEU A 85 -9.37 25.60 -4.18
N GLY A 86 -10.55 25.24 -4.66
CA GLY A 86 -10.84 23.92 -5.22
C GLY A 86 -10.41 23.90 -6.69
N ALA A 87 -9.25 23.32 -6.96
CA ALA A 87 -8.77 23.11 -8.33
C ALA A 87 -9.54 21.96 -8.98
N ASP A 88 -10.19 22.23 -10.11
CA ASP A 88 -10.65 21.23 -11.07
C ASP A 88 -9.54 20.94 -12.08
N ARG A 89 -9.66 19.81 -12.79
CA ARG A 89 -8.59 19.20 -13.60
C ARG A 89 -7.88 20.21 -14.51
N GLU A 90 -6.55 20.11 -14.53
CA GLU A 90 -5.73 20.75 -15.54
C GLU A 90 -5.99 20.06 -16.88
N ASP A 91 -6.69 20.74 -17.78
CA ASP A 91 -6.73 20.37 -19.19
C ASP A 91 -6.06 21.50 -19.98
N GLY A 92 -4.88 21.23 -20.56
CA GLY A 92 -4.14 22.20 -21.39
C GLY A 92 -3.36 23.29 -20.65
N GLY A 93 -3.03 23.12 -19.36
CA GLY A 93 -2.10 23.99 -18.63
C GLY A 93 -2.71 25.22 -17.94
N VAL A 94 -4.04 25.36 -17.98
CA VAL A 94 -4.79 26.36 -17.21
C VAL A 94 -5.71 25.63 -16.23
N SER A 95 -5.41 25.72 -14.93
CA SER A 95 -6.23 25.11 -13.88
C SER A 95 -7.52 25.92 -13.68
N ARG A 96 -8.67 25.25 -13.76
CA ARG A 96 -9.97 25.84 -13.42
C ARG A 96 -10.19 25.72 -11.93
N THR A 97 -10.68 26.78 -11.28
CA THR A 97 -11.10 26.73 -9.88
C THR A 97 -12.62 26.74 -9.81
N ASP A 98 -13.23 25.70 -9.27
CA ASP A 98 -14.69 25.58 -9.16
C ASP A 98 -15.21 25.99 -7.78
N SER A 99 -14.33 26.21 -6.81
CA SER A 99 -14.71 26.62 -5.46
C SER A 99 -13.70 27.58 -4.87
N ILE A 100 -14.15 28.76 -4.44
CA ILE A 100 -13.34 29.77 -3.76
C ILE A 100 -13.92 29.95 -2.36
N MET A 101 -13.14 29.67 -1.33
CA MET A 101 -13.55 29.86 0.06
C MET A 101 -12.50 30.65 0.84
N VAL A 102 -12.96 31.51 1.74
CA VAL A 102 -12.10 32.23 2.67
C VAL A 102 -12.44 31.77 4.08
N ALA A 103 -11.48 31.16 4.75
CA ALA A 103 -11.59 30.75 6.14
C ALA A 103 -10.80 31.73 7.01
N GLN A 104 -11.42 32.20 8.08
CA GLN A 104 -10.78 33.05 9.07
C GLN A 104 -10.92 32.41 10.46
N TYR A 105 -9.81 32.34 11.18
CA TYR A 105 -9.77 31.89 12.56
C TYR A 105 -9.32 33.05 13.47
N ASP A 106 -10.12 33.36 14.48
CA ASP A 106 -9.82 34.37 15.50
C ASP A 106 -9.24 33.69 16.74
N TYR A 107 -7.93 33.85 16.97
CA TYR A 107 -7.24 33.21 18.09
C TYR A 107 -7.62 33.78 19.46
N ILE A 108 -8.16 34.99 19.49
CA ILE A 108 -8.59 35.69 20.72
C ILE A 108 -9.96 35.19 21.13
N LYS A 109 -10.93 35.21 20.19
CA LYS A 109 -12.31 34.79 20.45
C LYS A 109 -12.52 33.28 20.37
N LYS A 110 -11.56 32.54 19.82
CA LYS A 110 -11.65 31.09 19.53
C LYS A 110 -12.77 30.73 18.55
N ASP A 111 -13.12 31.67 17.67
CA ASP A 111 -14.18 31.52 16.69
C ASP A 111 -13.62 31.32 15.28
N MET A 112 -14.28 30.47 14.51
CA MET A 112 -13.98 30.24 13.09
C MET A 112 -15.12 30.76 12.21
N LYS A 113 -14.79 31.46 11.15
CA LYS A 113 -15.73 31.95 10.14
C LYS A 113 -15.28 31.50 8.77
N ILE A 114 -16.22 31.03 7.95
CA ILE A 114 -15.94 30.61 6.58
C ILE A 114 -16.96 31.27 5.67
N VAL A 115 -16.47 31.80 4.54
CA VAL A 115 -17.30 32.40 3.50
C VAL A 115 -16.97 31.72 2.18
N SER A 116 -18.02 31.26 1.49
CA SER A 116 -17.91 30.78 0.11
C SER A 116 -18.17 31.93 -0.85
N VAL A 117 -17.29 32.10 -1.83
CA VAL A 117 -17.41 33.08 -2.91
C VAL A 117 -17.79 32.33 -4.18
N MET A 118 -18.88 32.75 -4.81
CA MET A 118 -19.31 32.17 -6.09
C MET A 118 -18.28 32.51 -7.17
N ARG A 119 -17.94 31.52 -8.01
CA ARG A 119 -16.97 31.67 -9.12
C ARG A 119 -17.35 32.80 -10.08
N ASP A 120 -18.64 33.01 -10.29
CA ASP A 120 -19.17 33.91 -11.34
C ASP A 120 -19.49 35.31 -10.80
N ILE A 121 -18.92 35.71 -9.65
CA ILE A 121 -19.09 37.08 -9.15
C ILE A 121 -18.39 38.07 -10.10
N TYR A 122 -19.10 39.13 -10.47
CA TYR A 122 -18.48 40.24 -11.18
C TYR A 122 -17.57 41.00 -10.22
N ALA A 123 -16.27 40.94 -10.45
CA ALA A 123 -15.25 41.60 -9.65
C ALA A 123 -14.32 42.38 -10.58
N ASP A 124 -13.97 43.60 -10.17
CA ASP A 124 -12.98 44.39 -10.89
C ASP A 124 -11.59 43.81 -10.60
N ILE A 125 -10.88 43.38 -11.65
CA ILE A 125 -9.57 42.75 -11.55
C ILE A 125 -8.51 43.77 -11.99
N PRO A 126 -7.69 44.29 -11.06
CA PRO A 126 -6.68 45.29 -11.41
C PRO A 126 -5.73 44.80 -12.49
N GLY A 127 -5.56 45.57 -13.56
CA GLY A 127 -4.68 45.24 -14.68
C GLY A 127 -5.30 44.36 -15.76
N TYR A 128 -6.58 44.00 -15.65
CA TYR A 128 -7.38 43.35 -16.69
C TYR A 128 -8.59 44.24 -17.01
N ASN A 129 -8.94 44.36 -18.29
CA ASN A 129 -10.11 45.14 -18.67
C ASN A 129 -11.39 44.38 -18.29
N SER A 130 -12.15 44.96 -17.36
CA SER A 130 -13.53 44.60 -17.08
C SER A 130 -14.37 45.01 -18.31
N TYR A 131 -14.70 44.04 -19.18
CA TYR A 131 -15.60 44.25 -20.31
C TYR A 131 -17.04 44.51 -19.86
#